data_AF-A0A3D5JXD6-F1
#
_entry.id   AF-A0A3D5JXD6-F1
#
_cell.length_a   1.000
_cell.length_b   1.000
_cell.length_c   1.000
_cell.angle_alpha   90.00
_cell.angle_beta   90.00
_cell.angle_gamma   90.00
#
_symmetry.space_group_name_H-M   'P 1'
#
loop_
_entity.id
_entity.type
_entity.pdbx_description
1 polymer ?
#
loop_
_entity_poly.entity_id
_entity_poly.type
_entity_poly.pdbx_seq_one_letter_code
_entity_poly.pdbx_strand_id
1 'polypeptide(L)' 'GIGSPSHAAEAMEMGADAVLVNTAIAIADDPSRMGLAFKSAVEAGRAAYEIGLGRQLGTASATSPLTGFLENEPVHQADG' A
#
# COMPACT_ATOMS: atom_id res chain seq x y z
N GLY A 1 -12.91 13.63 -7.57
CA GLY A 1 -12.10 14.71 -7.00
C GLY A 1 -11.30 14.16 -5.83
N ILE A 2 -10.09 14.67 -5.59
CA ILE A 2 -9.26 14.25 -4.45
C ILE A 2 -9.89 14.78 -3.16
N GLY A 3 -10.40 13.86 -2.33
CA GLY A 3 -11.18 14.18 -1.13
C GLY A 3 -10.47 13.82 0.18
N SER A 4 -9.43 12.99 0.11
CA SER A 4 -8.63 12.55 1.24
C SER A 4 -7.17 12.39 0.82
N PRO A 5 -6.21 12.40 1.77
CA PRO A 5 -4.82 12.11 1.48
C PRO A 5 -4.61 10.74 0.80
N SER A 6 -5.39 9.72 1.14
CA SER A 6 -5.27 8.39 0.51
C SER A 6 -5.57 8.42 -1.00
N HIS A 7 -6.53 9.23 -1.45
CA HIS A 7 -6.79 9.39 -2.89
C HIS A 7 -5.61 10.06 -3.61
N ALA A 8 -4.89 10.96 -2.93
CA ALA A 8 -3.69 11.58 -3.47
C ALA A 8 -2.55 10.56 -3.59
N ALA A 9 -2.33 9.74 -2.56
CA ALA A 9 -1.34 8.66 -2.61
C ALA A 9 -1.63 7.70 -3.77
N GLU A 10 -2.87 7.21 -3.88
CA GLU A 10 -3.31 6.32 -4.96
C GLU A 10 -3.05 6.92 -6.35
N ALA A 11 -3.36 8.22 -6.55
CA ALA A 11 -3.08 8.90 -7.80
C ALA A 11 -1.57 8.91 -8.14
N MET A 12 -0.73 9.19 -7.16
CA MET A 12 0.73 9.18 -7.36
C MET A 12 1.26 7.77 -7.62
N GLU A 13 0.72 6.75 -6.94
CA GLU A 13 1.04 5.34 -7.14
C GLU A 13 0.70 4.85 -8.55
N MET A 14 -0.37 5.38 -9.16
CA MET A 14 -0.74 5.13 -10.55
C MET A 14 0.15 5.86 -11.57
N GLY A 15 1.08 6.71 -11.12
CA GLY A 15 2.01 7.43 -11.97
C GLY A 15 1.55 8.83 -12.38
N ALA A 16 0.65 9.46 -11.63
CA ALA A 16 0.35 10.87 -11.84
C ALA A 16 1.61 11.75 -11.61
N ASP A 17 1.74 12.81 -12.40
CA ASP A 17 2.82 13.79 -12.23
C ASP A 17 2.59 14.70 -11.01
N ALA A 18 1.32 15.04 -10.75
CA ALA A 18 0.92 15.90 -9.65
C ALA A 18 -0.55 15.69 -9.27
N VAL A 19 -0.92 16.15 -8.08
CA VAL A 19 -2.31 16.23 -7.61
C VAL A 19 -2.68 17.67 -7.28
N LEU A 20 -3.90 18.08 -7.63
CA LEU A 20 -4.47 19.36 -7.25
C LEU A 20 -5.60 19.14 -6.24
N VAL A 21 -5.49 19.79 -5.08
CA VAL A 21 -6.51 19.72 -4.02
C VAL A 21 -6.90 21.12 -3.57
N ASN A 22 -8.19 21.31 -3.26
CA ASN A 22 -8.71 22.56 -2.74
C ASN A 22 -9.70 22.29 -1.61
N THR A 23 -10.92 21.85 -1.95
CA THR A 23 -12.04 21.68 -1.01
C THR A 23 -11.67 20.82 0.21
N ALA A 24 -10.94 19.71 0.01
CA ALA A 24 -10.55 18.80 1.09
C ALA A 24 -9.66 19.47 2.17
N ILE A 25 -8.83 20.44 1.80
CA ILE A 25 -8.04 21.24 2.75
C ILE A 25 -8.90 22.38 3.30
N ALA A 26 -9.65 23.07 2.43
CA ALA A 26 -10.39 24.27 2.79
C ALA A 26 -11.49 24.04 3.85
N ILE A 27 -12.13 22.87 3.85
CA ILE A 27 -13.20 22.52 4.80
C ILE A 27 -12.75 21.66 5.98
N ALA A 28 -11.46 21.34 6.08
CA ALA A 28 -10.94 20.51 7.17
C ALA A 28 -10.97 21.27 8.50
N ASP A 29 -11.22 20.56 9.60
CA ASP A 29 -11.19 21.14 10.95
C ASP A 29 -9.82 21.76 11.28
N ASP A 30 -8.75 21.19 10.74
CA ASP A 30 -7.39 21.74 10.79
C ASP A 30 -6.76 21.73 9.38
N PRO A 31 -6.91 22.82 8.61
CA PRO A 31 -6.38 22.91 7.25
C PRO A 31 -4.85 22.77 7.18
N SER A 32 -4.14 23.23 8.21
CA SER A 32 -2.68 23.17 8.24
C SER A 32 -2.20 21.73 8.41
N ARG A 33 -2.76 21.00 9.38
CA ARG A 33 -2.47 19.57 9.54
C ARG A 33 -2.97 18.74 8.35
N MET A 34 -4.11 19.09 7.75
CA MET A 34 -4.58 18.42 6.54
C MET A 34 -3.62 18.64 5.35
N GLY A 35 -3.09 19.85 5.17
CA GLY A 35 -2.08 20.13 4.15
C GLY A 35 -0.81 19.29 4.34
N LEU A 36 -0.34 19.14 5.57
CA LEU A 36 0.79 18.25 5.88
C LEU A 36 0.47 16.78 5.58
N ALA A 37 -0.74 16.32 5.88
CA ALA A 37 -1.18 14.96 5.56
C ALA A 37 -1.19 14.72 4.04
N PHE A 38 -1.70 15.67 3.25
CA PHE A 38 -1.65 15.61 1.79
C PHE A 38 -0.24 15.59 1.25
N LYS A 39 0.65 16.43 1.78
CA LYS A 39 2.08 16.43 1.40
C LYS A 39 2.70 15.04 1.60
N SER A 40 2.56 14.47 2.79
CA SER A 40 3.12 13.16 3.11
C SER A 40 2.55 12.05 2.21
N ALA A 41 1.26 12.12 1.89
CA ALA A 41 0.62 11.14 1.01
C ALA A 41 1.15 11.22 -0.44
N VAL A 42 1.37 12.42 -0.96
CA VAL A 42 1.95 12.62 -2.29
C VAL A 42 3.38 12.13 -2.36
N GLU A 43 4.21 12.48 -1.36
CA GLU A 43 5.59 12.03 -1.26
C GLU A 43 5.68 10.50 -1.16
N ALA A 44 4.83 9.89 -0.32
CA ALA A 44 4.78 8.44 -0.16
C ALA A 44 4.35 7.73 -1.46
N GLY A 45 3.26 8.17 -2.09
CA GLY A 45 2.76 7.56 -3.32
C GLY A 45 3.75 7.71 -4.48
N ARG A 46 4.46 8.85 -4.57
CA ARG A 46 5.48 9.05 -5.60
C ARG A 46 6.68 8.12 -5.38
N ALA A 47 7.17 8.02 -4.15
CA ALA A 47 8.23 7.08 -3.81
C ALA A 47 7.84 5.64 -4.14
N ALA A 48 6.60 5.25 -3.83
CA ALA A 48 6.07 3.92 -4.14
C ALA A 48 6.04 3.64 -5.66
N TYR A 49 5.62 4.61 -6.47
CA TYR A 49 5.69 4.51 -7.93
C TYR A 49 7.12 4.33 -8.44
N GLU A 50 8.07 5.11 -7.92
CA GLU A 50 9.48 5.09 -8.35
C GLU A 50 10.22 3.81 -7.98
N ILE A 51 9.91 3.23 -6.80
CA ILE A 51 10.48 1.96 -6.35
C ILE A 51 9.86 0.77 -7.12
N GLY A 52 8.64 0.95 -7.63
CA GLY A 52 7.84 -0.09 -8.26
C GLY A 52 7.00 -0.83 -7.22
N LEU A 53 5.68 -0.65 -7.31
CA LEU A 53 4.74 -1.37 -6.46
C LEU A 53 4.72 -2.87 -6.78
N GLY A 54 4.68 -3.69 -5.73
CA GLY A 54 4.42 -5.12 -5.87
C GLY A 54 3.07 -5.37 -6.55
N ARG A 55 3.01 -6.40 -7.40
CA ARG A 55 1.78 -6.76 -8.12
C ARG A 55 0.68 -7.10 -7.11
N GLN A 56 -0.43 -6.35 -7.11
CA GLN A 56 -1.64 -6.74 -6.38
C GLN A 56 -2.17 -8.04 -6.99
N LEU A 57 -2.19 -9.11 -6.19
CA LEU A 57 -2.84 -10.36 -6.57
C LEU A 57 -4.34 -10.19 -6.34
N GLY A 58 -5.14 -10.34 -7.40
CA GLY A 58 -6.61 -10.28 -7.34
C GLY A 58 -7.25 -11.47 -6.61
N THR A 59 -6.44 -12.40 -6.13
CA THR A 59 -6.84 -13.52 -5.29
C THR A 59 -6.13 -13.39 -3.94
N ALA A 60 -6.88 -13.55 -2.85
CA ALA A 60 -6.31 -13.63 -1.51
C ALA A 60 -5.46 -14.92 -1.44
N SER A 61 -4.15 -14.80 -1.60
CA SER A 61 -3.20 -15.86 -1.32
C SER A 61 -2.65 -15.62 0.08
N ALA A 62 -2.78 -16.60 0.97
CA ALA A 62 -2.14 -16.52 2.28
C ALA A 62 -0.62 -16.36 2.07
N THR A 63 -0.07 -15.21 2.46
CA THR A 63 1.38 -14.93 2.35
C THR A 63 2.21 -15.84 3.25
N SER A 64 1.56 -16.61 4.13
CA SER A 64 2.14 -17.68 4.93
C SER A 64 1.32 -18.96 4.73
N PRO A 65 1.67 -19.82 3.75
CA PRO A 65 1.04 -21.11 3.59
C PRO A 65 1.26 -21.95 4.85
N LEU A 66 0.18 -22.39 5.50
CA LEU A 66 0.23 -23.31 6.66
C LEU A 66 0.86 -24.68 6.28
N THR A 67 1.00 -24.96 4.98
CA THR A 67 1.59 -26.18 4.42
C THR A 67 3.09 -26.30 4.63
N GLY A 68 3.82 -25.21 4.90
CA GLY A 68 5.26 -25.27 5.20
C GLY A 68 5.59 -26.00 6.51
N PHE A 69 4.62 -26.18 7.41
CA PHE A 69 4.82 -26.87 8.68
C PHE A 69 4.63 -28.40 8.60
N LEU A 70 3.98 -28.94 7.57
CA LEU A 70 3.64 -30.37 7.48
C LEU A 70 4.64 -31.19 6.66
N GLU A 71 5.56 -30.55 5.93
CA GLU A 71 6.51 -31.24 5.04
C GLU A 71 7.83 -31.64 5.71
N ASN A 72 8.05 -31.28 6.98
CA ASN A 72 9.30 -31.52 7.72
C ASN A 72 9.27 -32.68 8.72
N GLU A 73 8.31 -33.60 8.62
CA GLU A 73 8.40 -34.87 9.38
C GLU A 73 9.27 -35.85 8.59
N PRO A 74 10.52 -36.15 9.04
CA PRO A 74 11.31 -37.20 8.41
C PRO A 74 10.63 -38.54 8.66
N VAL A 75 10.21 -39.21 7.58
CA VAL A 75 9.73 -40.59 7.64
C VAL A 75 10.87 -41.45 8.18
N HIS A 76 10.72 -41.93 9.42
CA HIS A 76 11.67 -42.84 10.04
C HIS A 76 11.52 -44.22 9.39
N GLN A 77 12.30 -44.48 8.34
CA GLN A 77 12.47 -45.80 7.73
C GLN A 77 13.28 -46.67 8.72
N ALA A 78 12.59 -47.55 9.44
CA ALA A 78 13.23 -48.61 10.19
C ALA A 78 13.46 -49.80 9.25
N ASP A 79 14.70 -49.97 8.81
CA ASP A 79 15.18 -51.21 8.20
C ASP A 79 15.40 -52.26 9.30
N GLY A 80 14.77 -53.43 9.15
CA GLY A 80 14.89 -54.59 10.04
C GLY A 80 13.91 -55.69 9.70
#